data_AF-A0A645HGD1-F1
#
_entry.id   AF-A0A645HGD1-F1
#
_cell.length_a   1.000
_cell.length_b   1.000
_cell.length_c   1.000
_cell.angle_alpha   90.00
_cell.angle_beta   90.00
_cell.angle_gamma   90.00
#
_symmetry.space_group_name_H-M   'P 1'
#
loop_
_entity.id
_entity.type
_entity.pdbx_description
1 polymer ?
#
loop_
_entity_poly.entity_id
_entity_poly.type
_entity_poly.pdbx_seq_one_letter_code
_entity_poly.pdbx_strand_id
1 'polypeptide(L)' 'MFVWLVPHGYDLGGSVGIIAVNFIIGGLIGGVILTWRLVVAVWYIPLTIYRLLTN' A
#
# COMPACT_ATOMS: atom_id res chain seq x y z
N MET A 1 -2.28 2.50 -8.99
CA MET A 1 -1.17 2.72 -9.95
C MET A 1 -0.04 1.77 -9.57
N PHE A 2 0.52 1.05 -10.53
CA PHE A 2 1.64 0.12 -10.28
C PHE A 2 2.88 0.63 -11.01
N VAL A 3 4.02 0.65 -10.34
CA VAL A 3 5.34 0.95 -10.92
C VAL A 3 6.14 -0.34 -10.78
N TRP A 4 6.61 -0.87 -11.90
CA TRP A 4 7.40 -2.10 -11.94
C TRP A 4 8.68 -1.88 -12.74
N LEU A 5 9.82 -2.08 -12.10
CA LEU A 5 11.13 -2.03 -12.76
C LEU A 5 11.40 -3.38 -13.44
N VAL A 6 11.60 -3.36 -14.75
CA VAL A 6 11.90 -4.55 -15.57
C VAL A 6 13.42 -4.68 -15.73
N PRO A 7 14.04 -5.80 -15.32
CA PRO A 7 15.46 -6.04 -15.55
C PRO A 7 15.76 -6.23 -17.04
N HIS A 8 16.79 -5.56 -17.55
CA HIS A 8 17.32 -5.77 -18.90
C HIS A 8 18.85 -5.90 -18.86
N GLY A 9 19.40 -7.01 -19.36
CA GLY A 9 20.84 -7.24 -19.45
C GLY A 9 21.58 -7.49 -18.12
N TYR A 10 20.87 -7.81 -17.03
CA TYR A 10 21.47 -8.08 -15.71
C TYR A 10 21.66 -9.58 -15.44
N ASP A 11 22.75 -9.96 -14.79
CA ASP A 11 22.96 -11.29 -14.20
C ASP A 11 21.86 -11.64 -13.16
N LEU A 12 21.79 -12.92 -12.74
CA LEU A 12 20.83 -13.41 -11.73
C LEU A 12 20.76 -12.50 -10.49
N GLY A 13 21.89 -11.97 -10.02
CA GLY A 13 21.94 -11.05 -8.88
C GLY A 13 21.26 -9.70 -9.13
N GLY A 14 21.39 -9.12 -10.32
CA GLY A 14 20.73 -7.85 -10.66
C GLY A 14 19.22 -8.01 -10.82
N SER A 15 18.76 -9.14 -11.36
CA SER A 15 17.33 -9.46 -11.45
C SER A 15 16.70 -9.64 -10.06
N VAL A 16 17.37 -10.33 -9.14
CA VAL A 16 16.90 -10.48 -7.75
C VAL A 16 16.90 -9.14 -7.01
N GLY A 17 17.92 -8.29 -7.22
CA GLY A 17 17.97 -6.95 -6.66
C GLY A 17 16.79 -6.08 -7.11
N ILE A 18 16.43 -6.15 -8.39
CA ILE A 18 15.28 -5.41 -8.93
C ILE A 18 13.96 -5.92 -8.34
N ILE A 19 13.80 -7.22 -8.12
CA ILE A 19 12.62 -7.78 -7.43
C ILE A 19 12.52 -7.26 -5.99
N ALA A 20 13.63 -7.25 -5.25
CA ALA A 20 13.66 -6.75 -3.87
C ALA A 20 13.26 -5.27 -3.80
N VAL A 21 13.78 -4.44 -4.70
CA VAL A 21 13.46 -3.01 -4.77
C VAL A 21 11.98 -2.78 -5.10
N ASN A 22 11.42 -3.53 -6.06
CA ASN A 22 9.99 -3.46 -6.38
C ASN A 22 9.11 -3.80 -5.15
N PHE A 23 9.48 -4.81 -4.36
CA PHE A 23 8.75 -5.16 -3.15
C PHE A 23 8.84 -4.09 -2.07
N ILE A 24 10.00 -3.46 -1.88
CA ILE A 24 10.17 -2.37 -0.90
C ILE A 24 9.33 -1.16 -1.30
N ILE A 25 9.38 -0.75 -2.57
CA ILE A 25 8.62 0.41 -3.06
C ILE A 25 7.11 0.11 -3.02
N GLY A 26 6.70 -1.05 -3.52
CA GLY A 26 5.30 -1.47 -3.49
C GLY A 26 4.76 -1.63 -2.07
N GLY A 27 5.57 -2.19 -1.18
CA GLY A 27 5.25 -2.33 0.25
C GLY A 27 5.13 -1.00 0.97
N LEU A 28 6.01 -0.03 0.67
CA LEU A 28 5.95 1.30 1.27
C LEU A 28 4.67 2.05 0.83
N ILE A 29 4.36 2.04 -0.46
CA ILE A 29 3.15 2.68 -1.00
C ILE A 29 1.90 1.99 -0.43
N GLY A 30 1.88 0.65 -0.45
CA GLY A 30 0.79 -0.13 0.13
C GLY A 30 0.60 0.13 1.62
N GLY A 31 1.70 0.24 2.37
CA GLY A 31 1.70 0.55 3.80
C GLY A 31 1.12 1.93 4.09
N VAL A 32 1.56 2.98 3.39
CA VAL A 32 1.04 4.34 3.56
C VAL A 32 -0.47 4.40 3.26
N ILE A 33 -0.91 3.77 2.17
CA ILE A 33 -2.33 3.73 1.81
C ILE A 33 -3.13 2.95 2.85
N LEU A 34 -2.62 1.81 3.33
CA LEU A 34 -3.27 1.00 4.35
C LEU A 34 -3.44 1.80 5.65
N THR A 35 -2.39 2.45 6.12
CA THR A 35 -2.44 3.30 7.32
C THR A 35 -3.48 4.41 7.16
N TRP A 36 -3.50 5.11 6.02
CA TRP A 36 -4.50 6.14 5.76
C TRP A 36 -5.92 5.58 5.78
N ARG A 37 -6.17 4.44 5.11
CA ARG A 37 -7.50 3.81 5.09
C ARG A 37 -7.96 3.37 6.48
N LEU A 38 -7.05 2.91 7.33
CA LEU A 38 -7.37 2.53 8.71
C LEU A 38 -7.74 3.76 9.54
N VAL A 39 -6.99 4.86 9.45
CA VAL A 39 -7.31 6.13 10.14
C VAL A 39 -8.68 6.63 9.71
N VAL A 40 -8.94 6.61 8.40
CA VAL A 40 -10.23 7.00 7.82
C VAL A 40 -11.37 6.11 8.33
N ALA A 41 -11.15 4.80 8.42
CA ALA A 41 -12.14 3.87 8.95
C ALA A 41 -12.45 4.12 10.43
N VAL A 42 -11.43 4.40 11.24
CA VAL A 42 -11.60 4.75 12.67
C VAL A 42 -12.48 5.99 12.84
N TRP A 43 -12.48 6.93 11.89
CA TRP A 43 -13.34 8.11 11.98
C TRP A 43 -14.75 7.90 11.41
N TYR A 44 -14.86 7.24 10.26
CA TYR A 44 -16.16 7.06 9.60
C TYR A 44 -17.04 6.01 10.26
N ILE A 45 -16.47 4.95 10.86
CA ILE A 45 -17.26 3.90 11.51
C ILE A 45 -18.05 4.45 12.71
N PRO A 46 -17.44 5.17 13.68
CA PRO A 46 -18.20 5.79 14.77
C PRO A 46 -19.23 6.78 14.25
N LEU A 47 -18.87 7.63 13.29
CA LEU A 47 -19.81 8.62 12.74
C LEU A 47 -21.04 7.96 12.12
N THR A 48 -20.85 6.81 11.46
CA THR A 48 -21.94 6.00 10.91
C THR A 48 -22.80 5.41 12.02
N ILE A 49 -22.19 4.88 13.08
CA ILE A 49 -22.91 4.35 14.25
C ILE A 49 -23.71 5.47 14.94
N TYR A 50 -23.13 6.65 15.15
CA TYR A 50 -23.82 7.80 15.74
C TYR A 50 -25.03 8.22 14.90
N ARG A 51 -24.90 8.27 13.57
CA ARG A 51 -26.02 8.56 12.67
C ARG A 51 -27.12 7.51 12.76
N LEU A 52 -26.78 6.22 12.81
CA LEU A 52 -27.76 5.14 12.92
C LEU A 52 -28.47 5.09 14.29
N LEU A 53 -27.81 5.54 15.36
CA LEU A 53 -28.39 5.55 16.71
C LEU A 53 -29.22 6.80 16.99
N THR A 54 -28.91 7.91 16.33
CA THR A 54 -29.59 9.21 16.52
C THR A 54 -30.75 9.42 15.56
N ASN A 55 -30.79 8.69 14.43
CA ASN A 55 -31.83 8.78 13.41
C ASN A 55 -32.77 7.58 13.46
#